data_AF-D7GWB9-F1
#
_entry.id   AF-D7GWB9-F1
#
_cell.length_a   1.000
_cell.length_b   1.000
_cell.length_c   1.000
_cell.angle_alpha   90.00
_cell.angle_beta   90.00
_cell.angle_gamma   90.00
#
_symmetry.space_group_name_H-M   'P 1'
#
loop_
_entity.id
_entity.type
_entity.pdbx_description
1 polymer ?
#
loop_
_entity_poly.entity_id
_entity_poly.type
_entity_poly.pdbx_seq_one_letter_code
_entity_poly.pdbx_strand_id
1 'polypeptide(L)'
;MAERMVAMLNREKFAKEIMDLALEHTTLAITADGKICGCKDISCFDCKFYKAVICRTAFKDWLDSEYKEPGIDWENVPVDTPVLVRNNTADLFHRRYFCGYFKGKDPYVTFEAGMTSWTAYGNGQSTSRWKYCALVREEDKLKYAKGVEC
;
A
#
# COMPACT_ATOMS: atom_id res chain seq x y z
N MET A 1 -19.59 -17.24 -10.86
CA MET A 1 -18.95 -17.82 -9.67
C MET A 1 -18.28 -16.67 -8.95
N ALA A 2 -18.71 -16.35 -7.73
CA ALA A 2 -18.10 -15.27 -6.96
C ALA A 2 -16.72 -15.77 -6.49
N GLU A 3 -15.65 -15.17 -7.00
CA GLU A 3 -14.33 -15.25 -6.38
C GLU A 3 -14.51 -14.77 -4.94
N ARG A 4 -14.50 -15.72 -3.98
CA ARG A 4 -14.22 -15.38 -2.59
C ARG A 4 -12.83 -14.77 -2.61
N MET A 5 -12.75 -13.43 -2.56
CA MET A 5 -11.54 -12.77 -2.11
C MET A 5 -11.29 -13.29 -0.69
N VAL A 6 -10.43 -14.31 -0.57
CA VAL A 6 -9.97 -14.76 0.74
C VAL A 6 -9.17 -13.59 1.28
N ALA A 7 -9.70 -12.95 2.31
CA ALA A 7 -8.98 -11.94 3.07
C ALA A 7 -7.66 -12.57 3.54
N MET A 8 -6.55 -12.09 2.99
CA MET A 8 -5.21 -12.57 3.35
C MET A 8 -4.95 -12.19 4.81
N LEU A 9 -4.41 -13.11 5.61
CA LEU A 9 -4.03 -12.82 6.99
C LEU A 9 -2.63 -12.23 7.05
N ASN A 10 -2.31 -11.49 8.11
CA ASN A 10 -0.95 -10.96 8.31
C ASN A 10 0.10 -12.07 8.34
N ARG A 11 -0.19 -13.21 8.98
CA ARG A 11 0.71 -14.39 8.98
C ARG A 11 1.03 -14.94 7.58
N GLU A 12 0.11 -14.80 6.63
CA GLU A 12 0.30 -15.25 5.26
C GLU A 12 1.11 -14.21 4.48
N LYS A 13 0.78 -12.92 4.64
CA LYS A 13 1.48 -11.82 3.97
C LYS A 13 2.94 -11.70 4.40
N PHE A 14 3.21 -11.81 5.70
CA PHE A 14 4.53 -11.57 6.29
C PHE A 14 5.29 -12.86 6.61
N ALA A 15 4.86 -14.02 6.09
CA ALA A 15 5.42 -15.33 6.44
C ALA A 15 6.95 -15.39 6.32
N LYS A 16 7.51 -14.87 5.23
CA LYS A 16 8.96 -14.86 5.00
C LYS A 16 9.70 -13.94 5.98
N GLU A 17 9.23 -12.70 6.14
CA GLU A 17 9.83 -11.71 7.05
C GLU A 17 9.81 -12.20 8.51
N ILE A 18 8.70 -12.82 8.93
CA ILE A 18 8.58 -13.43 10.26
C ILE A 18 9.60 -14.56 10.43
N MET A 19 9.75 -15.43 9.42
CA MET A 19 10.72 -16.53 9.48
C MET A 19 12.16 -16.03 9.55
N ASP A 20 12.51 -15.03 8.73
CA ASP A 20 13.85 -14.44 8.72
C ASP A 20 14.15 -13.78 10.09
N LEU A 21 13.23 -12.97 10.62
CA LEU A 21 13.40 -12.32 11.93
C LEU A 21 13.36 -13.31 13.10
N ALA A 22 12.64 -14.43 13.00
CA ALA A 22 12.61 -15.46 14.05
C ALA A 22 13.95 -16.20 14.20
N LEU A 23 14.83 -16.16 13.19
CA LEU A 23 16.19 -16.67 13.29
C LEU A 23 17.11 -15.75 14.11
N GLU A 24 16.83 -14.44 14.10
CA GLU A 24 17.66 -13.41 14.74
C GLU A 24 17.12 -13.01 16.13
N HIS A 25 15.81 -13.08 16.33
CA HIS A 25 15.14 -12.57 17.53
C HIS A 25 14.25 -13.62 18.20
N THR A 26 14.34 -13.70 19.52
CA THR A 26 13.48 -14.58 20.35
C THR A 26 12.03 -14.08 20.44
N THR A 27 11.84 -12.76 20.37
CA THR A 27 10.53 -12.10 20.50
C THR A 27 10.44 -11.00 19.45
N LEU A 28 9.36 -11.01 18.68
CA LEU A 28 9.08 -10.00 17.68
C LEU A 28 8.15 -8.92 18.25
N ALA A 29 8.24 -7.73 17.65
CA ALA A 29 7.41 -6.57 17.90
C ALA A 29 6.97 -5.96 16.57
N ILE A 30 6.04 -5.02 16.64
CA ILE A 30 5.56 -4.27 15.48
C ILE A 30 5.63 -2.78 15.83
N THR A 31 6.22 -1.98 14.96
CA THR A 31 6.26 -0.52 15.14
C THR A 31 4.86 0.07 14.99
N ALA A 32 4.66 1.30 15.43
CA ALA A 32 3.40 2.02 15.20
C ALA A 32 2.99 2.04 13.71
N ASP A 33 3.99 2.07 12.82
CA ASP A 33 3.88 2.15 11.35
C ASP A 33 3.63 0.78 10.70
N GLY A 34 3.63 -0.30 11.48
CA GLY A 34 3.29 -1.65 11.01
C GLY A 34 4.49 -2.49 10.54
N LYS A 35 5.73 -2.05 10.76
CA LYS A 35 6.93 -2.82 10.42
C LYS A 35 7.25 -3.86 11.50
N ILE A 36 7.63 -5.08 11.10
CA ILE A 36 8.03 -6.14 12.02
C ILE A 36 9.51 -5.94 12.40
N CYS A 37 9.83 -6.08 13.67
CA CYS A 37 11.19 -5.95 14.19
C CYS A 37 11.39 -6.84 15.42
N GLY A 38 12.63 -6.96 15.90
CA GLY A 38 12.90 -7.56 17.20
C GLY A 38 12.40 -6.69 18.34
N CYS A 39 11.82 -7.31 19.38
CA CYS A 39 11.33 -6.59 20.56
C CYS A 39 12.44 -5.83 21.31
N LYS A 40 13.71 -6.20 21.12
CA LYS A 40 14.87 -5.53 21.73
C LYS A 40 15.32 -4.29 20.94
N ASP A 41 14.86 -4.12 19.71
CA ASP A 41 15.32 -3.07 18.80
C ASP A 41 14.39 -1.85 18.80
N ILE A 42 13.34 -1.88 19.63
CA ILE A 42 12.34 -0.81 19.74
C ILE A 42 12.01 -0.55 21.21
N SER A 43 11.72 0.72 21.53
CA SER A 43 11.15 1.08 22.83
C SER A 43 9.76 0.47 22.99
N CYS A 44 9.42 0.06 24.21
CA CYS A 44 8.07 -0.44 24.49
C CYS A 44 7.00 0.58 24.11
N PHE A 45 7.23 1.89 24.29
CA PHE A 45 6.28 2.95 23.96
C PHE A 45 6.03 3.13 22.45
N ASP A 46 7.01 2.78 21.61
CA ASP A 46 6.91 2.89 20.15
C ASP A 46 6.37 1.59 19.52
N CYS A 47 6.19 0.55 20.32
CA CYS A 47 5.59 -0.71 19.91
C CYS A 47 4.06 -0.59 19.83
N LYS A 48 3.47 -1.14 18.77
CA LYS A 48 2.02 -1.25 18.60
C LYS A 48 1.31 -1.95 19.76
N PHE A 49 2.05 -2.80 20.49
CA PHE A 49 1.55 -3.57 21.63
C PHE A 49 1.91 -2.96 22.99
N TYR A 50 2.34 -1.69 23.07
CA TYR A 50 2.75 -1.06 24.34
C TYR A 50 1.68 -1.09 25.45
N LYS A 51 0.40 -1.14 25.07
CA LYS A 51 -0.75 -1.25 25.98
C LYS A 51 -1.22 -2.69 26.22
N ALA A 52 -0.61 -3.67 25.56
CA ALA A 52 -1.01 -5.06 25.71
C ALA A 52 -0.53 -5.60 27.06
N VAL A 53 -1.44 -6.26 27.78
CA VAL A 53 -1.10 -6.97 29.03
C VAL A 53 -0.11 -8.10 28.74
N ILE A 54 -0.28 -8.78 27.60
CA ILE A 54 0.58 -9.89 27.16
C ILE A 54 0.93 -9.69 25.68
N CYS A 55 2.17 -9.26 25.41
CA CYS A 55 2.65 -8.96 24.05
C CYS A 55 2.52 -10.16 23.10
N ARG A 56 2.81 -11.38 23.58
CA ARG A 56 2.73 -12.61 22.76
C ARG A 56 1.32 -12.88 22.25
N THR A 57 0.30 -12.70 23.09
CA THR A 57 -1.10 -12.88 22.70
C THR A 57 -1.50 -11.82 21.68
N ALA A 58 -1.14 -10.55 21.92
CA ALA A 58 -1.44 -9.47 20.99
C ALA A 58 -0.76 -9.66 19.62
N PHE A 59 0.47 -10.17 19.59
CA PHE A 59 1.15 -10.51 18.34
C PHE A 59 0.45 -11.65 17.59
N LYS A 60 0.00 -12.69 18.31
CA LYS A 60 -0.78 -13.79 17.71
C LYS A 60 -2.10 -13.29 17.13
N ASP A 61 -2.84 -12.47 17.88
CA ASP A 61 -4.09 -11.89 17.40
C ASP A 61 -3.86 -11.00 16.16
N TRP A 62 -2.73 -10.28 16.12
CA TRP A 62 -2.35 -9.54 14.93
C TRP A 62 -2.05 -10.44 13.74
N LEU A 63 -1.31 -11.55 13.94
CA LEU A 63 -1.03 -12.53 12.88
C LEU A 63 -2.30 -13.11 12.26
N ASP A 64 -3.31 -13.39 13.09
CA ASP A 64 -4.59 -13.96 12.68
C ASP A 64 -5.61 -12.89 12.23
N SER A 65 -5.24 -11.60 12.25
CA SER A 65 -6.07 -10.52 11.72
C SER A 65 -5.88 -10.34 10.21
N GLU A 66 -6.94 -9.86 9.55
CA GLU A 66 -6.93 -9.54 8.12
C GLU A 66 -5.86 -8.49 7.80
N TYR A 67 -5.03 -8.80 6.81
CA TYR A 67 -4.06 -7.89 6.25
C TYR A 67 -4.78 -6.75 5.53
N LYS A 68 -4.41 -5.52 5.90
CA LYS A 68 -4.89 -4.31 5.25
C LYS A 68 -3.71 -3.67 4.52
N GLU A 69 -3.79 -3.59 3.19
CA GLU A 69 -2.79 -2.87 2.42
C GLU A 69 -2.67 -1.43 2.95
N PRO A 70 -1.45 -0.95 3.24
CA PRO A 70 -1.25 0.44 3.61
C PRO A 70 -1.76 1.34 2.47
N GLY A 71 -2.32 2.49 2.83
CA GLY A 71 -2.73 3.47 1.83
C GLY A 71 -1.52 3.98 1.04
N ILE A 72 -1.73 4.42 -0.21
CA ILE A 72 -0.68 5.00 -1.03
C ILE A 72 -0.59 6.52 -0.82
N ASP A 73 0.62 7.03 -0.67
CA ASP A 73 0.92 8.46 -0.62
C ASP A 73 1.02 9.04 -2.03
N TRP A 74 -0.16 9.25 -2.62
CA TRP A 74 -0.32 9.73 -4.00
C TRP A 74 0.29 11.11 -4.27
N GLU A 75 0.59 11.90 -3.23
CA GLU A 75 1.26 13.20 -3.40
C GLU A 75 2.72 13.03 -3.86
N ASN A 76 3.34 11.89 -3.56
CA ASN A 76 4.73 11.57 -3.87
C ASN A 76 4.90 10.57 -5.03
N VAL A 77 3.79 10.10 -5.63
CA VAL A 77 3.84 9.21 -6.80
C VAL A 77 4.26 10.01 -8.04
N PRO A 78 5.33 9.62 -8.75
CA PRO A 78 5.81 10.35 -9.93
C PRO A 78 4.85 10.29 -11.11
N VAL A 79 4.90 11.32 -11.95
CA VAL A 79 4.31 11.32 -13.29
C VAL A 79 4.84 10.12 -14.09
N ASP A 80 4.01 9.58 -14.97
CA ASP A 80 4.24 8.38 -15.79
C ASP A 80 4.35 7.06 -15.02
N THR A 81 3.95 7.03 -13.74
CA THR A 81 3.78 5.77 -13.00
C THR A 81 2.61 4.96 -13.60
N PRO A 82 2.77 3.68 -13.95
CA PRO A 82 1.68 2.84 -14.43
C PRO A 82 0.61 2.61 -13.36
N VAL A 83 -0.65 2.91 -13.70
CA VAL A 83 -1.79 2.79 -12.79
C VAL A 83 -2.98 2.08 -13.43
N LEU A 84 -3.80 1.47 -12.57
CA LEU A 84 -5.12 0.98 -12.90
C LEU A 84 -6.16 1.95 -12.36
N VAL A 85 -7.04 2.45 -13.24
CA VAL A 85 -8.05 3.45 -12.88
C VAL A 85 -9.45 3.06 -13.33
N ARG A 86 -10.47 3.50 -12.57
CA ARG A 86 -11.90 3.32 -12.89
C ARG A 86 -12.77 4.33 -12.14
N ASN A 87 -14.00 4.52 -12.60
CA ASN A 87 -14.96 5.43 -11.96
C ASN A 87 -16.05 4.69 -11.16
N ASN A 88 -16.43 3.50 -11.60
CA ASN A 88 -17.34 2.62 -10.88
C ASN A 88 -16.62 1.32 -10.44
N THR A 89 -17.06 0.74 -9.33
CA THR A 89 -16.56 -0.57 -8.86
C THR A 89 -16.97 -1.73 -9.76
N ALA A 90 -18.02 -1.56 -10.57
CA ALA A 90 -18.46 -2.52 -11.57
C ALA A 90 -17.67 -2.43 -12.90
N ASP A 91 -16.94 -1.34 -13.13
CA ASP A 91 -16.19 -1.16 -14.38
C ASP A 91 -14.88 -1.95 -14.38
N LEU A 92 -14.48 -2.38 -15.58
CA LEU A 92 -13.12 -2.87 -15.82
C LEU A 92 -12.10 -1.77 -15.58
N PHE A 93 -10.93 -2.15 -15.06
CA PHE A 93 -9.83 -1.21 -14.89
C PHE A 93 -9.23 -0.80 -16.23
N HIS A 94 -8.95 0.48 -16.38
CA HIS A 94 -8.16 1.01 -17.47
C HIS A 94 -6.69 1.08 -17.07
N ARG A 95 -5.81 0.59 -17.95
CA ARG A 95 -4.36 0.78 -17.83
C ARG A 95 -4.01 2.17 -18.34
N ARG A 96 -3.38 2.99 -17.50
CA ARG A 96 -3.01 4.37 -17.81
C ARG A 96 -1.68 4.74 -17.16
N TYR A 97 -1.17 5.91 -17.53
CA TYR A 97 -0.01 6.54 -16.89
C TYR A 97 -0.46 7.70 -16.03
N PHE A 98 0.03 7.73 -14.80
CA PHE A 98 -0.30 8.75 -13.81
C PHE A 98 0.21 10.13 -14.25
N CYS A 99 -0.63 11.16 -14.11
CA CYS A 99 -0.29 12.54 -14.42
C CYS A 99 -0.23 13.39 -13.15
N GLY A 100 -0.98 13.04 -12.10
CA GLY A 100 -0.96 13.78 -10.85
C GLY A 100 -2.13 13.43 -9.94
N TYR A 101 -2.10 14.01 -8.74
CA TYR A 101 -3.11 13.83 -7.71
C TYR A 101 -3.55 15.17 -7.15
N PHE A 102 -4.87 15.37 -6.99
CA PHE A 102 -5.45 16.57 -6.42
C PHE A 102 -6.47 16.20 -5.34
N LYS A 103 -6.38 16.83 -4.16
CA LYS A 103 -7.36 16.62 -3.10
C LYS A 103 -8.76 17.04 -3.56
N GLY A 104 -9.73 16.15 -3.43
CA GLY A 104 -11.13 16.45 -3.79
C GLY A 104 -11.84 15.26 -4.41
N LYS A 105 -12.90 15.57 -5.16
CA LYS A 105 -13.66 14.57 -5.92
C LYS A 105 -12.84 14.15 -7.16
N ASP A 106 -12.77 12.85 -7.40
CA ASP A 106 -12.05 12.22 -8.53
C ASP A 106 -10.57 12.66 -8.57
N PRO A 107 -9.80 12.30 -7.54
CA PRO A 107 -8.52 12.95 -7.25
C PRO A 107 -7.38 12.50 -8.16
N TYR A 108 -7.53 11.38 -8.88
CA TYR A 108 -6.46 10.78 -9.67
C TYR A 108 -6.52 11.26 -11.11
N VAL A 109 -5.41 11.78 -11.62
CA VAL A 109 -5.32 12.27 -12.99
C VAL A 109 -4.39 11.38 -13.78
N THR A 110 -4.82 10.98 -14.98
CA THR A 110 -4.00 10.19 -15.90
C THR A 110 -3.98 10.81 -17.27
N PHE A 111 -2.93 10.53 -18.04
CA PHE A 111 -2.93 10.81 -19.48
C PHE A 111 -3.94 9.92 -20.21
N GLU A 112 -4.60 10.48 -21.22
CA GLU A 112 -5.52 9.73 -22.07
C GLU A 112 -4.79 8.94 -23.16
N ALA A 113 -5.52 8.01 -23.80
CA ALA A 113 -5.04 7.22 -24.94
C ALA A 113 -3.70 6.46 -24.73
N GLY A 114 -3.32 6.18 -23.47
CA GLY A 114 -2.03 5.54 -23.17
C GLY A 114 -0.82 6.44 -23.38
N MET A 115 -1.02 7.75 -23.48
CA MET A 115 0.05 8.74 -23.55
C MET A 115 0.81 8.84 -22.22
N THR A 116 1.94 9.53 -22.26
CA THR A 116 2.81 9.85 -21.13
C THR A 116 3.13 11.34 -21.15
N SER A 117 3.87 11.84 -20.16
CA SER A 117 4.36 13.22 -20.15
C SER A 117 5.18 13.56 -21.40
N TRP A 118 5.88 12.57 -21.97
CA TRP A 118 6.67 12.73 -23.18
C TRP A 118 5.83 12.89 -24.45
N THR A 119 4.73 12.13 -24.58
CA THR A 119 3.92 12.08 -25.81
C THR A 119 2.70 12.99 -25.78
N ALA A 120 2.26 13.43 -24.60
CA ALA A 120 1.11 14.32 -24.45
C ALA A 120 1.41 15.80 -24.82
N TYR A 121 2.69 16.17 -24.95
CA TYR A 121 3.11 17.52 -25.30
C TYR A 121 2.84 17.80 -26.79
N GLY A 122 1.79 18.58 -27.09
CA GLY A 122 1.44 19.02 -28.46
C GLY A 122 0.00 18.75 -28.88
N ASN A 123 -0.69 17.79 -28.23
CA ASN A 123 -2.04 17.36 -28.61
C ASN A 123 -3.12 17.82 -27.62
N GLY A 124 -2.97 19.03 -27.04
CA GLY A 124 -3.90 19.57 -26.04
C GLY A 124 -4.10 18.60 -24.87
N GLN A 125 -3.17 18.59 -23.91
CA GLN A 125 -3.11 17.72 -22.72
C GLN A 125 -4.46 17.05 -22.37
N SER A 126 -4.73 15.91 -23.01
CA SER A 126 -5.99 15.19 -22.78
C SER A 126 -5.76 14.34 -21.55
N THR A 127 -6.19 14.89 -20.41
CA THR A 127 -6.08 14.26 -19.10
C THR A 127 -7.47 13.93 -18.59
N SER A 128 -7.60 12.75 -18.00
CA SER A 128 -8.85 12.26 -17.42
C SER A 128 -8.72 12.18 -15.91
N ARG A 129 -9.81 12.48 -15.20
CA ARG A 129 -9.93 12.35 -13.75
C ARG A 129 -10.65 11.06 -13.39
N TRP A 130 -10.21 10.43 -12.31
CA TRP A 130 -10.70 9.13 -11.87
C TRP A 130 -11.01 9.09 -10.39
N LYS A 131 -12.05 8.32 -10.04
CA LYS A 131 -12.47 8.10 -8.65
C LYS A 131 -11.61 7.06 -7.92
N TYR A 132 -11.20 6.00 -8.61
CA TYR A 132 -10.40 4.91 -8.05
C TYR A 132 -9.10 4.74 -8.83
N CYS A 133 -8.01 4.54 -8.11
CA CYS A 133 -6.67 4.32 -8.67
C CYS A 133 -5.91 3.29 -7.83
N ALA A 134 -5.12 2.46 -8.47
CA ALA A 134 -4.21 1.50 -7.85
C ALA A 134 -2.89 1.42 -8.63
N LEU A 135 -1.78 1.30 -7.91
CA LEU A 135 -0.46 1.07 -8.51
C LEU A 135 -0.38 -0.35 -9.09
N VAL A 136 0.23 -0.47 -10.27
CA VAL A 136 0.37 -1.77 -10.96
C VAL A 136 1.51 -2.58 -10.38
N ARG A 137 2.63 -1.94 -10.04
CA ARG A 137 3.85 -2.62 -9.59
C ARG A 137 3.88 -2.70 -8.07
N GLU A 138 4.23 -3.87 -7.55
CA GLU A 138 4.36 -4.09 -6.09
C GLU A 138 5.50 -3.25 -5.49
N GLU A 139 6.58 -3.03 -6.24
CA GLU A 139 7.69 -2.15 -5.83
C GLU A 139 7.24 -0.70 -5.59
N ASP A 140 6.35 -0.18 -6.44
CA ASP A 140 5.79 1.16 -6.28
C ASP A 140 4.86 1.22 -5.07
N LYS A 141 4.07 0.18 -4.82
CA LYS A 141 3.20 0.12 -3.63
C LYS A 141 4.00 0.19 -2.33
N LEU A 142 5.13 -0.50 -2.27
CA LEU A 142 6.03 -0.47 -1.11
C LEU A 142 6.71 0.89 -0.97
N LYS A 143 7.22 1.44 -2.08
CA LYS A 143 7.94 2.72 -2.11
C LYS A 143 7.04 3.90 -1.72
N TYR A 144 5.78 3.87 -2.12
CA TYR A 144 4.81 4.96 -1.90
C TYR A 144 3.77 4.61 -0.84
N ALA A 145 4.03 3.67 0.06
CA ALA A 145 3.14 3.38 1.18
C ALA A 145 3.13 4.56 2.19
N LYS A 146 1.94 4.99 2.61
CA LYS A 146 1.77 6.03 3.64
C LYS A 146 2.43 5.58 4.95
N GLY A 147 3.23 6.47 5.54
CA GLY A 147 3.94 6.21 6.80
C GLY A 147 5.33 5.63 6.63
N VAL A 148 5.81 5.42 5.41
CA VAL A 148 7.23 5.20 5.13
C VAL A 148 7.86 6.57 4.85
N GLU A 149 8.45 7.20 5.88
CA GLU A 149 9.35 8.33 5.64
C GLU A 149 10.56 7.81 4.85
N CYS A 150 10.76 8.35 3.64
CA CYS A 150 11.91 8.05 2.78
C CYS A 150 13.20 8.65 3.33
#